data_AF-A0A1R4ISQ9-F1
#
_entry.id   AF-A0A1R4ISQ9-F1
#
_cell.length_a   1.000
_cell.length_b   1.000
_cell.length_c   1.000
_cell.angle_alpha   90.00
_cell.angle_beta   90.00
_cell.angle_gamma   90.00
#
_symmetry.space_group_name_H-M   'P 1'
#
loop_
_entity.id
_entity.type
_entity.pdbx_description
1 polymer ?
#
loop_
_entity_poly.entity_id
_entity_poly.type
_entity_poly.pdbx_seq_one_letter_code
_entity_poly.pdbx_strand_id
1 'polypeptide(L)'
;MALLYVVGFALILGGAVTGWKTAGARLAGLNAIRQMVLGNAEAYYSRPSDYLALMGEPGYEAASAEYEAVGRKITDRNAADLKGAGFGDETAGAFETWVPKAIDREIAVLDVVRGGLKGPGLAALAGGFLSTVASVWSLYL
;
A
#
# COMPACT_ATOMS: atom_id res chain seq x y z
N MET A 1 -35.32 22.58 -8.57
CA MET A 1 -34.57 21.59 -9.37
C MET A 1 -33.08 21.93 -9.44
N ALA A 2 -32.69 23.12 -9.92
CA ALA A 2 -31.28 23.54 -10.05
C ALA A 2 -30.42 23.41 -8.75
N LEU A 3 -30.99 23.78 -7.60
CA LEU A 3 -30.30 23.72 -6.30
C LEU A 3 -29.99 22.28 -5.84
N LEU A 4 -30.80 21.29 -6.23
CA LEU A 4 -30.56 19.88 -5.94
C LEU A 4 -29.37 19.33 -6.75
N TYR A 5 -29.15 19.83 -7.98
CA TYR A 5 -27.98 19.45 -8.78
C TYR A 5 -26.67 19.97 -8.17
N VAL A 6 -26.67 21.19 -7.63
CA VAL A 6 -25.49 21.76 -6.95
C VAL A 6 -25.16 20.97 -5.68
N VAL A 7 -26.16 20.65 -4.86
CA VAL A 7 -25.98 19.84 -3.65
C VAL A 7 -25.52 18.42 -4.00
N GLY A 8 -26.13 17.79 -5.01
CA GLY A 8 -25.74 16.46 -5.48
C GLY A 8 -24.28 16.43 -5.98
N PHE A 9 -23.87 17.43 -6.77
CA PHE A 9 -22.50 17.52 -7.25
C PHE A 9 -21.50 17.78 -6.12
N ALA A 10 -21.85 18.61 -5.12
CA ALA A 10 -21.02 18.84 -3.94
C ALA A 10 -20.80 17.57 -3.11
N LEU A 11 -21.83 16.72 -2.97
CA LEU A 11 -21.71 15.42 -2.29
C LEU A 11 -20.80 14.46 -3.06
N ILE A 12 -20.90 14.42 -4.40
CA ILE A 12 -20.02 13.61 -5.25
C ILE A 12 -18.57 14.09 -5.12
N LEU A 13 -18.33 15.41 -5.18
CA LEU A 13 -17.01 16.01 -4.99
C LEU A 13 -16.42 15.69 -3.61
N GLY A 14 -17.21 15.88 -2.54
CA GLY A 14 -16.79 15.57 -1.17
C GLY A 14 -16.44 14.10 -0.99
N GLY A 15 -17.25 13.20 -1.56
CA GLY A 15 -16.98 11.76 -1.59
C GLY A 15 -15.71 11.40 -2.34
N ALA A 16 -15.49 11.98 -3.53
CA ALA A 16 -14.29 11.76 -4.34
C ALA A 16 -13.02 12.25 -3.64
N VAL A 17 -13.05 13.44 -3.03
CA VAL A 17 -11.91 14.00 -2.28
C VAL A 17 -11.60 13.15 -1.04
N THR A 18 -12.63 12.73 -0.31
CA THR A 18 -12.47 11.88 0.88
C THR A 18 -11.90 10.52 0.49
N GLY A 19 -12.45 9.87 -0.55
CA GLY A 19 -11.93 8.62 -1.09
C GLY A 19 -10.48 8.73 -1.56
N TRP A 20 -10.11 9.84 -2.22
CA TRP A 20 -8.73 10.11 -2.63
C TRP A 20 -7.77 10.25 -1.44
N LYS A 21 -8.19 10.93 -0.36
CA LYS A 21 -7.39 11.02 0.88
C LYS A 21 -7.21 9.67 1.55
N THR A 22 -8.29 8.89 1.68
CA THR A 22 -8.24 7.55 2.29
C THR A 22 -7.37 6.59 1.47
N ALA A 23 -7.47 6.64 0.14
CA ALA A 23 -6.59 5.90 -0.76
C ALA A 23 -5.11 6.30 -0.61
N GLY A 24 -4.84 7.60 -0.42
CA GLY A 24 -3.49 8.10 -0.13
C GLY A 24 -2.93 7.58 1.20
N ALA A 25 -3.75 7.57 2.26
CA ALA A 25 -3.37 7.03 3.56
C ALA A 25 -3.10 5.52 3.48
N ARG A 26 -3.96 4.77 2.76
CA ARG A 26 -3.77 3.35 2.50
C ARG A 26 -2.49 3.07 1.72
N LEU A 27 -2.23 3.83 0.65
CA LEU A 27 -1.01 3.73 -0.16
C LEU A 27 0.26 3.99 0.69
N ALA A 28 0.23 4.97 1.58
CA ALA A 28 1.35 5.26 2.48
C ALA A 28 1.60 4.09 3.46
N GLY A 29 0.53 3.53 4.05
CA GLY A 29 0.62 2.37 4.94
C GLY A 29 1.18 1.14 4.23
N LEU A 30 0.71 0.84 3.02
CA LEU A 30 1.22 -0.29 2.22
C LEU A 30 2.70 -0.13 1.85
N ASN A 31 3.12 1.08 1.49
CA ASN A 31 4.53 1.36 1.21
C ASN A 31 5.41 1.19 2.45
N ALA A 32 4.95 1.59 3.64
CA ALA A 32 5.70 1.40 4.89
C ALA A 32 5.92 -0.10 5.18
N ILE A 33 4.87 -0.91 5.00
CA ILE A 33 4.94 -2.37 5.19
C ILE A 33 5.87 -2.99 4.17
N ARG A 34 5.75 -2.59 2.89
CA ARG A 34 6.66 -3.04 1.83
C ARG A 34 8.12 -2.75 2.18
N GLN A 35 8.43 -1.55 2.67
CA GLN A 35 9.79 -1.17 3.05
C GLN A 35 10.31 -1.97 4.25
N MET A 36 9.48 -2.16 5.28
CA MET A 36 9.84 -2.96 6.45
C MET A 36 10.15 -4.42 6.08
N VAL A 37 9.31 -5.00 5.22
CA VAL A 37 9.46 -6.37 4.74
C VAL A 37 10.72 -6.52 3.87
N LEU A 38 11.03 -5.53 3.02
CA LEU A 38 12.28 -5.50 2.24
C LEU A 38 13.52 -5.37 3.14
N GLY A 39 13.48 -4.49 4.15
CA GLY A 39 14.60 -4.34 5.09
C GLY A 39 14.83 -5.61 5.92
N ASN A 40 13.76 -6.32 6.27
CA ASN A 40 13.83 -7.62 6.92
C ASN A 40 14.50 -8.69 6.03
N ALA A 41 14.18 -8.71 4.73
CA ALA A 41 14.82 -9.60 3.77
C ALA A 41 16.32 -9.27 3.60
N GLU A 42 16.66 -7.99 3.48
CA GLU A 42 18.05 -7.53 3.38
C GLU A 42 18.86 -7.90 4.63
N ALA A 43 18.27 -7.76 5.83
CA ALA A 43 18.88 -8.19 7.09
C ALA A 43 19.11 -9.71 7.16
N TYR A 44 18.26 -10.51 6.53
CA TYR A 44 18.42 -11.96 6.42
C TYR A 44 19.52 -12.36 5.43
N TYR A 45 19.54 -11.72 4.25
CA TYR A 45 20.51 -11.99 3.18
C TYR A 45 21.89 -11.35 3.37
N SER A 46 22.07 -10.46 4.35
CA SER A 46 23.37 -9.85 4.71
C SER A 46 24.16 -10.64 5.75
N ARG A 47 23.54 -11.63 6.39
CA ARG A 47 24.20 -12.60 7.31
C ARG A 47 25.00 -13.79 6.69
N PRO A 48 25.18 -13.99 5.36
CA PRO A 48 25.76 -15.23 4.84
C PRO A 48 27.25 -15.45 5.13
N SER A 49 28.03 -14.45 5.54
CA SER A 49 29.50 -14.62 5.64
C SER A 49 29.91 -15.71 6.63
N ASP A 50 29.27 -15.71 7.80
CA ASP A 50 29.68 -16.58 8.91
C ASP A 50 29.03 -17.97 8.80
N TYR A 51 27.84 -18.05 8.20
CA TYR A 51 27.14 -19.29 7.91
C TYR A 51 27.81 -20.10 6.80
N LEU A 52 28.19 -19.43 5.69
CA LEU A 52 28.87 -20.10 4.57
C LEU A 52 30.30 -20.52 4.93
N ALA A 53 30.96 -19.81 5.84
CA ALA A 53 32.31 -20.14 6.31
C ALA A 53 32.35 -21.42 7.19
N LEU A 54 31.23 -21.78 7.82
CA LEU A 54 31.12 -22.98 8.66
C LEU A 54 30.71 -24.23 7.87
N MET A 55 30.50 -24.13 6.56
CA MET A 55 30.03 -25.26 5.75
C MET A 55 31.08 -26.39 5.73
N GLY A 56 30.78 -27.50 6.43
CA GLY A 56 31.71 -28.63 6.60
C GLY A 56 32.47 -28.66 7.92
N GLU A 57 32.28 -27.66 8.79
CA GLU A 57 32.84 -27.61 10.14
C GLU A 57 31.89 -28.21 11.20
N PRO A 58 32.39 -28.71 12.35
CA PRO A 58 31.56 -29.26 13.42
C PRO A 58 30.49 -28.30 13.98
N GLY A 59 30.67 -26.99 13.81
CA GLY A 59 29.74 -25.94 14.23
C GLY A 59 28.62 -25.63 13.22
N TYR A 60 28.63 -26.25 12.05
CA TYR A 60 27.69 -25.96 10.96
C TYR A 60 26.23 -26.19 11.35
N GLU A 61 25.90 -27.34 11.95
CA GLU A 61 24.51 -27.67 12.27
C GLU A 61 23.91 -26.69 13.29
N ALA A 62 24.69 -26.29 14.29
CA ALA A 62 24.28 -25.30 15.27
C ALA A 62 24.04 -23.92 14.62
N ALA A 63 24.96 -23.49 13.74
CA ALA A 63 24.82 -22.25 13.00
C ALA A 63 23.64 -22.27 12.02
N SER A 64 23.37 -23.43 11.40
CA SER A 64 22.22 -23.63 10.51
C SER A 64 20.89 -23.54 11.26
N ALA A 65 20.80 -24.17 12.43
CA ALA A 65 19.60 -24.09 13.26
C ALA A 65 19.31 -22.66 13.73
N GLU A 66 20.36 -21.89 14.08
CA GLU A 66 20.24 -20.48 14.43
C GLU A 66 19.80 -19.62 13.24
N TYR A 67 20.37 -19.86 12.06
CA TYR A 67 19.99 -19.15 10.83
C TYR A 67 18.54 -19.41 10.44
N GLU A 68 18.06 -20.65 10.53
CA GLU A 68 16.65 -20.99 10.32
C GLU A 68 15.72 -20.35 11.37
N ALA A 69 16.14 -20.32 12.64
CA ALA A 69 15.34 -19.70 13.71
C ALA A 69 15.17 -18.19 13.47
N VAL A 70 16.22 -17.52 12.98
CA VAL A 70 16.15 -16.12 12.55
C VAL A 70 15.20 -15.97 11.36
N GLY A 71 15.30 -16.84 10.34
CA GLY A 71 14.38 -16.84 9.20
C GLY A 71 12.92 -16.98 9.64
N ARG A 72 12.60 -17.95 10.49
CA ARG A 72 11.24 -18.17 11.04
C ARG A 72 10.72 -16.93 11.77
N LYS A 73 11.53 -16.32 12.64
CA LYS A 73 11.13 -15.12 13.39
C LYS A 73 10.80 -13.93 12.47
N ILE A 74 11.58 -13.76 11.40
CA ILE A 74 11.34 -12.68 10.42
C ILE A 74 10.06 -12.98 9.63
N THR A 75 9.87 -14.23 9.20
CA THR A 75 8.64 -14.66 8.51
C THR A 75 7.40 -14.46 9.36
N ASP A 76 7.42 -14.84 10.64
CA ASP A 76 6.29 -14.68 11.55
C ASP A 76 5.95 -13.19 11.77
N ARG A 77 6.97 -12.33 11.90
CA ARG A 77 6.78 -10.89 12.01
C ARG A 77 6.15 -10.32 10.74
N ASN A 78 6.71 -10.66 9.57
CA ASN A 78 6.15 -10.23 8.28
C ASN A 78 4.69 -10.71 8.13
N ALA A 79 4.38 -11.95 8.48
CA ALA A 79 3.03 -12.49 8.44
C ALA A 79 2.05 -11.69 9.34
N ALA A 80 2.46 -11.34 10.56
CA ALA A 80 1.67 -10.53 11.47
C ALA A 80 1.42 -9.11 10.92
N ASP A 81 2.44 -8.50 10.34
CA ASP A 81 2.36 -7.15 9.77
C ASP A 81 1.46 -7.12 8.51
N LEU A 82 1.56 -8.15 7.66
CA LEU A 82 0.69 -8.33 6.50
C LEU A 82 -0.77 -8.52 6.89
N LYS A 83 -1.01 -9.35 7.92
CA LYS A 83 -2.35 -9.56 8.48
C LYS A 83 -2.92 -8.28 9.08
N GLY A 84 -2.10 -7.51 9.80
CA GLY A 84 -2.47 -6.18 10.32
C GLY A 84 -2.87 -5.19 9.22
N ALA A 85 -2.35 -5.36 8.01
CA ALA A 85 -2.74 -4.58 6.84
C ALA A 85 -3.91 -5.16 6.04
N GLY A 86 -4.57 -6.21 6.52
CA GLY A 86 -5.74 -6.80 5.88
C GLY A 86 -5.42 -7.73 4.71
N PHE A 87 -4.16 -8.18 4.57
CA PHE A 87 -3.83 -9.28 3.66
C PHE A 87 -4.11 -10.63 4.35
N GLY A 88 -4.71 -11.57 3.63
CA GLY A 88 -5.06 -12.90 4.15
C GLY A 88 -3.83 -13.81 4.34
N ASP A 89 -4.00 -14.88 5.12
CA ASP A 89 -2.94 -15.84 5.48
C ASP A 89 -2.28 -16.50 4.24
N GLU A 90 -3.00 -16.58 3.12
CA GLU A 90 -2.54 -17.06 1.82
C GLU A 90 -1.45 -16.20 1.15
N THR A 91 -1.25 -14.97 1.61
CA THR A 91 -0.15 -14.09 1.17
C THR A 91 1.03 -14.08 2.13
N ALA A 92 0.85 -14.56 3.36
CA ALA A 92 1.88 -14.62 4.39
C ALA A 92 2.78 -15.87 4.29
N GLY A 93 2.35 -16.89 3.54
CA GLY A 93 3.03 -18.19 3.45
C GLY A 93 4.19 -18.31 2.45
N ALA A 94 4.48 -17.29 1.63
CA ALA A 94 5.50 -17.43 0.60
C ALA A 94 6.89 -17.02 1.14
N PHE A 95 7.61 -17.99 1.69
CA PHE A 95 9.07 -17.91 1.90
C PHE A 95 9.82 -17.42 0.63
N GLU A 96 9.21 -17.63 -0.55
CA GLU A 96 9.78 -17.34 -1.87
C GLU A 96 9.57 -15.89 -2.37
N THR A 97 8.64 -15.13 -1.79
CA THR A 97 8.44 -13.73 -2.16
C THR A 97 8.27 -12.91 -0.90
N TRP A 98 9.39 -12.42 -0.36
CA TRP A 98 9.43 -11.56 0.83
C TRP A 98 8.38 -10.46 0.75
N VAL A 99 8.21 -9.81 -0.41
CA VAL A 99 7.06 -8.93 -0.68
C VAL A 99 5.96 -9.72 -1.41
N PRO A 100 4.76 -9.87 -0.82
CA PRO A 100 3.63 -10.46 -1.53
C PRO A 100 3.28 -9.66 -2.78
N LYS A 101 3.15 -10.33 -3.94
CA LYS A 101 2.69 -9.72 -5.21
C LYS A 101 1.35 -8.97 -5.07
N ALA A 102 0.55 -9.35 -4.08
CA ALA A 102 -0.69 -8.68 -3.72
C ALA A 102 -0.48 -7.23 -3.25
N ILE A 103 0.58 -6.95 -2.47
CA ILE A 103 0.92 -5.59 -2.02
C ILE A 103 1.34 -4.74 -3.20
N ASP A 104 2.25 -5.24 -4.05
CA ASP A 104 2.71 -4.48 -5.23
C ASP A 104 1.56 -4.18 -6.20
N ARG A 105 0.62 -5.14 -6.38
CA ARG A 105 -0.59 -4.92 -7.17
C ARG A 105 -1.51 -3.88 -6.54
N GLU A 106 -1.76 -3.94 -5.23
CA GLU A 106 -2.63 -2.97 -4.54
C GLU A 106 -2.01 -1.56 -4.56
N ILE A 107 -0.69 -1.44 -4.37
CA ILE A 107 0.06 -0.19 -4.52
C ILE A 107 -0.09 0.36 -5.94
N ALA A 108 0.13 -0.47 -6.97
CA ALA A 108 0.02 -0.03 -8.35
C ALA A 108 -1.39 0.46 -8.71
N VAL A 109 -2.43 -0.25 -8.24
CA VAL A 109 -3.83 0.16 -8.44
C VAL A 109 -4.11 1.49 -7.73
N LEU A 110 -3.71 1.63 -6.46
CA LEU A 110 -3.94 2.84 -5.69
C LEU A 110 -3.16 4.03 -6.25
N ASP A 111 -1.96 3.83 -6.77
CA ASP A 111 -1.15 4.88 -7.39
C ASP A 111 -1.79 5.38 -8.70
N VAL A 112 -2.31 4.47 -9.54
CA VAL A 112 -3.08 4.83 -10.75
C VAL A 112 -4.37 5.57 -10.40
N VAL A 113 -5.15 5.07 -9.44
CA VAL A 113 -6.41 5.71 -8.99
C VAL A 113 -6.14 7.11 -8.43
N ARG A 114 -5.07 7.25 -7.63
CA ARG A 114 -4.67 8.53 -7.06
C ARG A 114 -4.15 9.49 -8.14
N GLY A 115 -3.40 8.96 -9.11
CA GLY A 115 -2.86 9.69 -10.25
C GLY A 115 -3.95 10.27 -11.15
N GLY A 116 -5.01 9.50 -11.43
CA GLY A 116 -6.15 9.96 -12.25
C GLY A 116 -6.93 11.13 -11.64
N LEU A 117 -6.96 11.25 -10.32
CA LEU A 117 -7.57 12.37 -9.59
C LEU A 117 -6.60 13.51 -9.30
N LYS A 118 -5.30 13.33 -9.47
CA LYS A 118 -4.28 14.36 -9.19
C LYS A 118 -4.35 15.44 -10.26
N GLY A 119 -4.18 16.71 -9.86
CA GLY A 119 -4.06 17.86 -10.77
C GLY A 119 -5.26 18.02 -11.71
N PRO A 120 -5.15 17.65 -13.01
CA PRO A 120 -6.22 17.79 -14.00
C PRO A 120 -7.56 17.15 -13.61
N GLY A 121 -7.57 16.01 -12.91
CA GLY A 121 -8.82 15.37 -12.46
C GLY A 121 -9.59 16.20 -11.42
N LEU A 122 -8.86 16.71 -10.42
CA LEU A 122 -9.40 17.64 -9.41
C LEU A 122 -9.80 18.98 -10.02
N ALA A 123 -9.00 19.51 -10.96
CA ALA A 123 -9.29 20.76 -11.65
C ALA A 123 -10.54 20.65 -12.56
N ALA A 124 -10.72 19.53 -13.26
CA ALA A 124 -11.90 19.26 -14.07
C ALA A 124 -13.17 19.14 -13.20
N LEU A 125 -13.07 18.46 -12.04
CA LEU A 125 -14.19 18.36 -11.10
C LEU A 125 -14.55 19.72 -10.48
N ALA A 126 -13.55 20.51 -10.08
CA ALA A 126 -13.76 21.86 -9.55
C ALA A 126 -14.33 22.81 -10.62
N GLY A 127 -13.81 22.74 -11.85
CA GLY A 127 -14.31 23.51 -12.99
C GLY A 127 -15.75 23.14 -13.36
N GLY A 128 -16.09 21.84 -13.35
CA GLY A 128 -17.45 21.35 -13.56
C GLY A 128 -18.42 21.83 -12.48
N PHE A 129 -17.99 21.85 -11.22
CA PHE A 129 -18.79 22.39 -10.12
C PHE A 129 -19.03 23.89 -10.27
N LEU A 130 -17.98 24.67 -10.55
CA LEU A 130 -18.08 26.12 -10.78
C LEU A 130 -18.98 26.45 -11.97
N SER A 131 -18.87 25.68 -13.07
CA SER A 131 -19.74 25.81 -14.24
C SER A 131 -21.20 25.51 -13.90
N THR A 132 -21.46 24.47 -13.10
CA THR A 132 -22.81 24.11 -12.66
C THR A 132 -23.40 25.20 -11.77
N VAL A 133 -22.64 25.70 -10.79
CA VAL A 133 -23.05 26.81 -9.91
C VAL A 133 -23.32 28.08 -10.71
N ALA A 134 -22.46 28.43 -11.66
CA ALA A 134 -22.64 29.58 -12.54
C ALA A 134 -23.91 29.45 -13.41
N SER A 135 -24.17 28.25 -13.94
CA SER A 135 -25.36 27.95 -14.76
C SER A 135 -26.65 28.01 -13.95
N VAL A 136 -26.61 27.59 -12.67
CA VAL A 136 -27.74 27.76 -11.75
C VAL A 136 -27.94 29.23 -11.44
N TRP A 137 -26.88 29.98 -11.14
CA TRP A 137 -26.97 31.41 -10.83
C TRP A 137 -27.50 32.23 -12.00
N SER A 138 -27.12 31.90 -13.24
CA SER A 138 -27.65 32.56 -14.45
C SER A 138 -29.13 32.31 -14.72
N LEU A 139 -29.75 31.30 -14.09
CA LEU A 139 -31.20 31.08 -14.17
C LEU A 139 -31.99 31.93 -13.16
N TYR A 140 -31.30 32.57 -12.21
CA TYR A 140 -31.89 33.43 -11.18
C TYR A 140 -31.63 34.94 -11.40
N LEU A 141 -30.84 35.29 -12.42
CA LEU A 141 -30.60 36.66 -12.92
C LEU A 141 -31.47 36.90 -14.17
#